data_AF-A0A2E4W878-F1
#
_entry.id   AF-A0A2E4W878-F1
#
_cell.length_a   1.000
_cell.length_b   1.000
_cell.length_c   1.000
_cell.angle_alpha   90.00
_cell.angle_beta   90.00
_cell.angle_gamma   90.00
#
_symmetry.space_group_name_H-M   'P 1'
#
loop_
_entity.id
_entity.type
_entity.pdbx_description
1 polymer ?
#
loop_
_entity_poly.entity_id
_entity_poly.type
_entity_poly.pdbx_seq_one_letter_code
_entity_poly.pdbx_strand_id
1 'polypeptide(L)'
;MTVGGVASGQSTPRQQPGAEVGFYAPEQHDLYDGHWVLSASRLYQVGRLDDPSGWDHIDNDASDVHAVDGTVEIDVNEIQNTGTFVARLQLTDGELVLEIDRFNEFSPCQDGGIAASIYEHGDSGCGDTNWPKTFIFLAGWGFGHATLNGETLYEDYQMHFMITQGMRDRETLAVNYPLVDKRSPAGAVNPATQQIDFFIRSPENDARNNPTRRIFDHFFGMEVTWK
;
A
#
# COMPACT_ATOMS: atom_id res chain seq x y z
N MET A 1 -5.93 37.21 26.75
CA MET A 1 -5.31 35.95 26.30
C MET A 1 -6.06 34.82 26.98
N THR A 2 -6.83 34.07 26.21
CA THR A 2 -7.38 32.78 26.65
C THR A 2 -7.19 31.88 25.44
N VAL A 3 -6.19 31.00 25.55
CA VAL A 3 -5.84 30.02 24.54
C VAL A 3 -7.03 29.06 24.46
N GLY A 4 -7.70 29.03 23.31
CA GLY A 4 -8.77 28.09 23.03
C GLY A 4 -8.20 26.68 23.09
N GLY A 5 -8.79 25.84 23.95
CA GLY A 5 -8.43 24.43 24.01
C GLY A 5 -8.66 23.78 22.66
N VAL A 6 -7.61 23.15 22.11
CA VAL A 6 -7.75 22.23 20.99
C VAL A 6 -8.58 21.07 21.51
N ALA A 7 -9.80 20.93 21.01
CA ALA A 7 -10.58 19.73 21.24
C ALA A 7 -9.74 18.54 20.74
N SER A 8 -9.43 17.60 21.63
CA SER A 8 -8.79 16.34 21.28
C SER A 8 -9.78 15.52 20.45
N GLY A 9 -9.80 15.75 19.13
CA GLY A 9 -10.58 14.95 18.21
C GLY A 9 -10.13 13.49 18.28
N GLN A 10 -11.08 12.56 18.17
CA GLN A 10 -10.78 11.14 18.05
C GLN A 10 -10.00 10.91 16.74
N SER A 11 -8.93 10.12 16.79
CA SER A 11 -8.22 9.66 15.59
C SER A 11 -9.13 8.70 14.81
N THR A 12 -9.36 8.98 13.53
CA THR A 12 -10.09 8.13 12.60
C THR A 12 -9.33 8.01 11.28
N PRO A 13 -9.60 7.02 10.42
CA PRO A 13 -8.92 6.92 9.12
C PRO A 13 -9.00 8.20 8.28
N ARG A 14 -10.03 9.04 8.40
CA ARG A 14 -10.13 10.33 7.67
C ARG A 14 -9.73 11.56 8.49
N GLN A 15 -9.49 11.43 9.80
CA GLN A 15 -9.19 12.56 10.68
C GLN A 15 -8.04 12.24 11.64
N GLN A 16 -6.93 12.97 11.50
CA GLN A 16 -5.72 12.76 12.30
C GLN A 16 -5.41 13.99 13.19
N PRO A 17 -5.40 13.84 14.52
CA PRO A 17 -5.01 14.93 15.43
C PRO A 17 -3.57 15.41 15.14
N GLY A 18 -3.38 16.73 15.08
CA GLY A 18 -2.06 17.34 14.84
C GLY A 18 -1.67 17.50 13.37
N ALA A 19 -2.52 17.10 12.42
CA ALA A 19 -2.38 17.51 11.02
C ALA A 19 -2.84 18.97 10.85
N GLU A 20 -1.94 19.85 10.40
CA GLU A 20 -2.27 21.26 10.15
C GLU A 20 -3.07 21.47 8.86
N VAL A 21 -2.92 20.56 7.90
CA VAL A 21 -3.63 20.56 6.62
C VAL A 21 -4.70 19.47 6.65
N GLY A 22 -5.92 19.83 6.25
CA GLY A 22 -7.02 18.91 6.03
C GLY A 22 -7.60 19.05 4.63
N PHE A 23 -8.11 17.96 4.09
CA PHE A 23 -8.85 17.93 2.83
C PHE A 23 -10.33 17.67 3.12
N TYR A 24 -11.21 18.19 2.27
CA TYR A 24 -12.60 17.74 2.26
C TYR A 24 -12.65 16.25 1.90
N ALA A 25 -13.41 15.48 2.67
CA ALA A 25 -13.63 14.06 2.39
C ALA A 25 -14.31 13.88 1.03
N PRO A 26 -14.12 12.74 0.35
CA PRO A 26 -14.62 12.54 -1.01
C PRO A 26 -16.12 12.84 -1.17
N GLU A 27 -16.93 12.47 -0.18
CA GLU A 27 -18.39 12.65 -0.17
C GLU A 27 -18.83 14.13 -0.03
N GLN A 28 -17.89 15.02 0.25
CA GLN A 28 -18.12 16.47 0.35
C GLN A 28 -17.89 17.19 -0.98
N HIS A 29 -17.42 16.52 -2.03
CA HIS A 29 -17.16 17.10 -3.34
C HIS A 29 -18.26 16.72 -4.34
N ASP A 30 -18.97 17.71 -4.88
CA ASP A 30 -20.05 17.49 -5.86
C ASP A 30 -19.59 16.84 -7.18
N LEU A 31 -18.29 16.95 -7.49
CA LEU A 31 -17.69 16.47 -8.74
C LEU A 31 -16.92 15.16 -8.58
N TYR A 32 -16.88 14.59 -7.38
CA TYR A 32 -16.16 13.34 -7.15
C TYR A 32 -16.96 12.14 -7.68
N ASP A 33 -16.39 11.41 -8.62
CA ASP A 33 -17.02 10.29 -9.32
C ASP A 33 -16.50 8.91 -8.89
N GLY A 34 -15.49 8.90 -8.00
CA GLY A 34 -14.88 7.69 -7.45
C GLY A 34 -14.06 6.87 -8.44
N HIS A 35 -13.83 7.34 -9.68
CA HIS A 35 -13.13 6.56 -10.71
C HIS A 35 -11.65 6.89 -10.76
N TRP A 36 -10.81 5.87 -10.60
CA TRP A 36 -9.35 5.98 -10.59
C TRP A 36 -8.78 5.15 -11.73
N VAL A 37 -8.15 5.81 -12.70
CA VAL A 37 -7.44 5.17 -13.80
C VAL A 37 -5.97 5.55 -13.71
N LEU A 38 -5.16 4.62 -13.20
CA LEU A 38 -3.76 4.84 -12.85
C LEU A 38 -2.87 3.78 -13.50
N SER A 39 -1.62 4.18 -13.74
CA SER A 39 -0.52 3.25 -13.95
C SER A 39 0.66 3.56 -13.05
N ALA A 40 1.48 2.55 -12.77
CA ALA A 40 2.76 2.75 -12.10
C ALA A 40 3.94 2.13 -12.85
N SER A 41 5.11 2.72 -12.64
CA SER A 41 6.38 2.30 -13.22
C SER A 41 7.54 2.53 -12.23
N ARG A 42 8.79 2.32 -12.68
CA ARG A 42 9.99 2.24 -11.80
C ARG A 42 9.73 1.27 -10.65
N LEU A 43 9.53 0.01 -11.05
CA LEU A 43 9.07 -1.05 -10.18
C LEU A 43 10.26 -1.77 -9.54
N TYR A 44 10.03 -2.25 -8.32
CA TYR A 44 10.98 -2.99 -7.53
C TYR A 44 10.29 -4.17 -6.84
N GLN A 45 11.01 -5.26 -6.68
CA GLN A 45 10.66 -6.39 -5.84
C GLN A 45 11.46 -6.32 -4.54
N VAL A 46 10.82 -6.60 -3.41
CA VAL A 46 11.48 -6.83 -2.12
C VAL A 46 11.72 -8.33 -1.98
N GLY A 47 12.99 -8.71 -1.75
CA GLY A 47 13.42 -10.10 -1.74
C GLY A 47 13.20 -10.79 -3.09
N ARG A 48 12.93 -12.09 -3.03
CA ARG A 48 12.73 -13.00 -4.17
C ARG A 48 11.63 -14.03 -3.87
N LEU A 49 11.11 -14.65 -4.92
CA LEU A 49 10.05 -15.66 -4.80
C LEU A 49 10.51 -16.93 -4.07
N ASP A 50 11.81 -17.22 -4.07
CA ASP A 50 12.41 -18.41 -3.47
C ASP A 50 13.13 -18.13 -2.14
N ASP A 51 12.93 -16.96 -1.55
CA ASP A 51 13.56 -16.59 -0.29
C ASP A 51 13.21 -17.59 0.83
N PRO A 52 14.20 -17.98 1.64
CA PRO A 52 13.96 -18.86 2.76
C PRO A 52 13.13 -18.16 3.84
N SER A 53 12.33 -18.93 4.57
CA SER A 53 11.63 -18.42 5.75
C SER A 53 12.61 -17.89 6.82
N GLY A 54 12.20 -16.86 7.54
CA GLY A 54 13.02 -16.09 8.47
C GLY A 54 13.37 -14.69 7.97
N TRP A 55 12.70 -14.22 6.91
CA TRP A 55 13.06 -13.01 6.19
C TRP A 55 12.08 -11.84 6.46
N ASP A 56 12.59 -10.62 6.32
CA ASP A 56 11.81 -9.37 6.37
C ASP A 56 11.35 -8.95 4.97
N HIS A 57 10.15 -9.36 4.59
CA HIS A 57 9.52 -9.04 3.31
C HIS A 57 9.06 -7.57 3.20
N ILE A 58 9.17 -6.78 4.26
CA ILE A 58 8.98 -5.33 4.19
C ILE A 58 10.26 -4.61 3.75
N ASP A 59 11.39 -5.07 4.27
CA ASP A 59 12.75 -4.55 4.04
C ASP A 59 12.82 -3.02 4.06
N ASN A 60 12.55 -2.46 5.25
CA ASN A 60 12.59 -1.01 5.45
C ASN A 60 14.00 -0.44 5.21
N ASP A 61 15.06 -1.23 5.45
CA ASP A 61 16.44 -0.79 5.20
C ASP A 61 16.84 -0.86 3.71
N ALA A 62 15.96 -1.36 2.84
CA ALA A 62 16.20 -1.60 1.42
C ALA A 62 17.48 -2.43 1.14
N SER A 63 17.72 -3.42 1.99
CA SER A 63 18.90 -4.27 1.94
C SER A 63 18.85 -5.34 0.84
N ASP A 64 17.64 -5.73 0.42
CA ASP A 64 17.38 -6.72 -0.62
C ASP A 64 16.20 -6.29 -1.51
N VAL A 65 16.46 -5.23 -2.27
CA VAL A 65 15.52 -4.66 -3.24
C VAL A 65 16.07 -4.81 -4.64
N HIS A 66 15.22 -5.24 -5.57
CA HIS A 66 15.59 -5.51 -6.95
C HIS A 66 14.72 -4.73 -7.92
N ALA A 67 15.34 -3.95 -8.81
CA ALA A 67 14.59 -3.32 -9.90
C ALA A 67 14.00 -4.39 -10.82
N VAL A 68 12.75 -4.22 -11.22
CA VAL A 68 12.04 -5.12 -12.14
C VAL A 68 11.39 -4.31 -13.25
N ASP A 69 11.46 -4.84 -14.47
CA ASP A 69 10.72 -4.25 -15.59
C ASP A 69 9.26 -4.66 -15.52
N GLY A 70 8.36 -3.80 -15.99
CA GLY A 70 6.93 -4.12 -15.98
C GLY A 70 6.02 -2.90 -15.89
N THR A 71 4.75 -3.18 -15.68
CA THR A 71 3.70 -2.17 -15.52
C THR A 71 2.70 -2.61 -14.46
N VAL A 72 2.18 -1.65 -13.70
CA VAL A 72 0.99 -1.84 -12.89
C VAL A 72 -0.12 -0.98 -13.46
N GLU A 73 -1.31 -1.56 -13.57
CA GLU A 73 -2.50 -0.94 -14.14
C GLU A 73 -3.66 -1.06 -13.15
N ILE A 74 -4.31 0.07 -12.90
CA ILE A 74 -5.44 0.20 -11.97
C ILE A 74 -6.56 0.93 -12.70
N ASP A 75 -7.74 0.32 -12.71
CA ASP A 75 -8.98 0.92 -13.20
C ASP A 75 -10.08 0.53 -12.23
N VAL A 76 -10.37 1.39 -11.25
CA VAL A 76 -11.31 1.08 -10.16
C VAL A 76 -12.29 2.21 -9.88
N ASN A 77 -13.51 1.84 -9.54
CA ASN A 77 -14.49 2.72 -8.94
C ASN A 77 -14.64 2.37 -7.45
N GLU A 78 -14.14 3.23 -6.57
CA GLU A 78 -14.13 2.98 -5.13
C GLU A 78 -15.53 3.12 -4.50
N ILE A 79 -16.37 4.03 -4.98
CA ILE A 79 -17.77 4.16 -4.54
C ILE A 79 -18.55 2.86 -4.81
N GLN A 80 -18.31 2.24 -5.95
CA GLN A 80 -18.97 1.00 -6.36
C GLN A 80 -18.23 -0.26 -5.87
N ASN A 81 -17.01 -0.13 -5.36
CA ASN A 81 -16.14 -1.25 -4.99
C ASN A 81 -15.92 -2.25 -6.13
N THR A 82 -15.69 -1.74 -7.34
CA THR A 82 -15.51 -2.53 -8.56
C THR A 82 -14.29 -2.08 -9.35
N GLY A 83 -13.77 -2.95 -10.21
CA GLY A 83 -12.71 -2.60 -11.15
C GLY A 83 -11.67 -3.70 -11.29
N THR A 84 -10.47 -3.30 -11.70
CA THR A 84 -9.34 -4.19 -11.94
C THR A 84 -8.05 -3.62 -11.40
N PHE A 85 -7.21 -4.52 -10.88
CA PHE A 85 -5.80 -4.30 -10.59
C PHE A 85 -5.00 -5.39 -11.30
N VAL A 86 -4.02 -5.01 -12.10
CA VAL A 86 -3.13 -5.94 -12.81
C VAL A 86 -1.69 -5.45 -12.73
N ALA A 87 -0.80 -6.29 -12.21
CA ALA A 87 0.64 -6.06 -12.24
C ALA A 87 1.30 -7.12 -13.14
N ARG A 88 2.05 -6.67 -14.16
CA ARG A 88 2.83 -7.54 -15.06
C ARG A 88 4.30 -7.20 -14.89
N LEU A 89 5.09 -8.14 -14.39
CA LEU A 89 6.45 -7.94 -13.94
C LEU A 89 7.39 -8.95 -14.60
N GLN A 90 8.55 -8.50 -15.05
CA GLN A 90 9.62 -9.37 -15.51
C GLN A 90 10.59 -9.61 -14.36
N LEU A 91 10.47 -10.77 -13.73
CA LEU A 91 11.37 -11.22 -12.68
C LEU A 91 12.52 -12.05 -13.27
N THR A 92 13.50 -12.38 -12.43
CA THR A 92 14.58 -13.33 -12.78
C THR A 92 14.06 -14.71 -13.13
N ASP A 93 12.95 -15.12 -12.52
CA ASP A 93 12.34 -16.45 -12.63
C ASP A 93 11.34 -16.56 -13.80
N GLY A 94 10.94 -15.41 -14.36
CA GLY A 94 9.97 -15.37 -15.46
C GLY A 94 9.05 -14.15 -15.43
N GLU A 95 8.04 -14.19 -16.30
CA GLU A 95 6.95 -13.22 -16.28
C GLU A 95 6.01 -13.56 -15.12
N LEU A 96 5.94 -12.68 -14.12
CA LEU A 96 4.97 -12.75 -13.03
C LEU A 96 3.79 -11.82 -13.35
N VAL A 97 2.58 -12.35 -13.29
CA VAL A 97 1.35 -11.56 -13.40
C VAL A 97 0.55 -11.73 -12.12
N LEU A 98 0.15 -10.62 -11.50
CA LEU A 98 -0.71 -10.60 -10.32
C LEU A 98 -2.01 -9.86 -10.63
N GLU A 99 -3.15 -10.43 -10.23
CA GLU A 99 -4.48 -9.87 -10.49
C GLU A 99 -5.38 -10.02 -9.27
N ILE A 100 -6.13 -8.97 -8.92
CA ILE A 100 -7.20 -9.07 -7.91
C ILE A 100 -8.46 -9.57 -8.61
N ASP A 101 -8.94 -10.75 -8.20
CA ASP A 101 -10.16 -11.36 -8.74
C ASP A 101 -11.43 -10.77 -8.13
N ARG A 102 -11.35 -10.44 -6.83
CA ARG A 102 -12.46 -9.83 -6.08
C ARG A 102 -11.94 -8.90 -5.01
N PHE A 103 -12.48 -7.70 -4.97
CA PHE A 103 -12.30 -6.81 -3.83
C PHE A 103 -13.07 -7.37 -2.62
N ASN A 104 -12.47 -7.24 -1.44
CA ASN A 104 -13.02 -7.76 -0.20
C ASN A 104 -12.54 -6.94 1.00
N GLU A 105 -13.50 -6.50 1.81
CA GLU A 105 -13.24 -5.90 3.12
C GLU A 105 -12.78 -6.96 4.15
N PHE A 106 -11.55 -6.82 4.63
CA PHE A 106 -10.99 -7.59 5.75
C PHE A 106 -11.02 -6.80 7.07
N SER A 107 -11.21 -5.48 7.00
CA SER A 107 -11.27 -4.56 8.14
C SER A 107 -12.23 -3.41 7.83
N PRO A 108 -12.99 -2.88 8.82
CA PRO A 108 -13.99 -1.83 8.59
C PRO A 108 -13.50 -0.55 7.89
N CYS A 109 -12.20 -0.25 7.95
CA CYS A 109 -11.64 0.92 7.27
C CYS A 109 -11.44 0.75 5.75
N GLN A 110 -11.61 -0.46 5.22
CA GLN A 110 -11.37 -0.79 3.81
C GLN A 110 -12.62 -0.59 2.92
N ASP A 111 -13.75 -0.21 3.52
CA ASP A 111 -14.98 0.24 2.85
C ASP A 111 -15.39 -0.65 1.67
N GLY A 112 -15.69 -1.93 1.92
CA GLY A 112 -16.04 -2.90 0.88
C GLY A 112 -14.85 -3.58 0.17
N GLY A 113 -13.64 -3.04 0.31
CA GLY A 113 -12.43 -3.55 -0.32
C GLY A 113 -11.69 -2.54 -1.19
N ILE A 114 -12.24 -1.34 -1.43
CA ILE A 114 -11.55 -0.22 -2.08
C ILE A 114 -11.88 1.05 -1.30
N ALA A 115 -10.86 1.81 -0.91
CA ALA A 115 -11.04 3.07 -0.20
C ALA A 115 -10.09 4.15 -0.73
N ALA A 116 -10.61 5.37 -0.87
CA ALA A 116 -9.81 6.55 -1.20
C ALA A 116 -9.68 7.51 -0.01
N SER A 117 -8.57 8.25 0.05
CA SER A 117 -8.34 9.35 1.01
C SER A 117 -8.46 8.95 2.49
N ILE A 118 -7.68 7.97 2.91
CA ILE A 118 -7.62 7.48 4.29
C ILE A 118 -6.17 7.49 4.82
N TYR A 119 -6.01 7.48 6.13
CA TYR A 119 -4.75 7.23 6.81
C TYR A 119 -4.68 5.78 7.25
N GLU A 120 -3.55 5.14 6.95
CA GLU A 120 -3.20 3.82 7.46
C GLU A 120 -1.85 3.83 8.17
N HIS A 121 -1.56 2.71 8.81
CA HIS A 121 -0.36 2.42 9.56
C HIS A 121 -0.14 3.29 10.79
N GLY A 122 0.95 3.01 11.50
CA GLY A 122 1.28 3.64 12.78
C GLY A 122 0.08 3.63 13.74
N ASP A 123 -0.27 4.81 14.25
CA ASP A 123 -1.40 5.03 15.16
C ASP A 123 -2.64 5.63 14.45
N SER A 124 -2.87 5.29 13.18
CA SER A 124 -4.03 5.77 12.40
C SER A 124 -5.35 5.12 12.81
N GLY A 125 -5.29 3.92 13.38
CA GLY A 125 -6.46 3.07 13.65
C GLY A 125 -6.87 2.18 12.48
N CYS A 126 -6.08 2.12 11.41
CA CYS A 126 -6.27 1.23 10.26
C CYS A 126 -4.92 0.65 9.79
N GLY A 127 -4.94 -0.61 9.33
CA GLY A 127 -3.73 -1.31 8.89
C GLY A 127 -2.80 -1.79 10.01
N ASP A 128 -1.70 -2.42 9.63
CA ASP A 128 -0.62 -2.84 10.55
C ASP A 128 0.32 -1.69 10.90
N THR A 129 1.23 -1.91 11.85
CA THR A 129 2.18 -0.87 12.32
C THR A 129 3.58 -1.03 11.75
N ASN A 130 3.76 -1.77 10.65
CA ASN A 130 5.09 -2.05 10.07
C ASN A 130 5.66 -0.85 9.30
N TRP A 131 4.79 0.09 8.93
CA TRP A 131 5.12 1.31 8.20
C TRP A 131 4.76 2.59 8.95
N PRO A 132 5.35 3.73 8.56
CA PRO A 132 4.94 5.02 9.09
C PRO A 132 3.47 5.30 8.76
N LYS A 133 2.78 5.99 9.68
CA LYS A 133 1.46 6.57 9.39
C LYS A 133 1.54 7.37 8.10
N THR A 134 0.72 7.03 7.12
CA THR A 134 0.75 7.61 5.77
C THR A 134 -0.65 7.94 5.30
N PHE A 135 -0.78 9.02 4.51
CA PHE A 135 -2.01 9.25 3.77
C PHE A 135 -2.01 8.38 2.51
N ILE A 136 -3.06 7.58 2.37
CA ILE A 136 -3.36 6.75 1.23
C ILE A 136 -4.34 7.51 0.34
N PHE A 137 -3.92 7.74 -0.91
CA PHE A 137 -4.77 8.34 -1.93
C PHE A 137 -5.85 7.36 -2.39
N LEU A 138 -5.46 6.11 -2.63
CA LEU A 138 -6.31 5.00 -3.06
C LEU A 138 -5.68 3.69 -2.57
N ALA A 139 -6.49 2.77 -2.06
CA ALA A 139 -6.05 1.40 -1.81
C ALA A 139 -7.14 0.40 -2.15
N GLY A 140 -6.71 -0.81 -2.46
CA GLY A 140 -7.57 -1.94 -2.74
C GLY A 140 -7.10 -3.19 -2.00
N TRP A 141 -8.05 -3.94 -1.48
CA TRP A 141 -7.87 -5.20 -0.78
C TRP A 141 -8.78 -6.23 -1.38
N GLY A 142 -8.27 -7.43 -1.54
CA GLY A 142 -9.06 -8.49 -2.12
C GLY A 142 -8.39 -9.82 -2.02
N PHE A 143 -8.98 -10.74 -2.77
CA PHE A 143 -8.37 -12.00 -3.09
C PHE A 143 -8.03 -12.01 -4.56
N GLY A 144 -6.91 -12.62 -4.88
CA GLY A 144 -6.39 -12.67 -6.22
C GLY A 144 -5.53 -13.89 -6.45
N HIS A 145 -4.90 -13.89 -7.61
CA HIS A 145 -4.02 -14.95 -8.06
C HIS A 145 -2.73 -14.37 -8.62
N ALA A 146 -1.74 -15.24 -8.75
CA ALA A 146 -0.53 -14.95 -9.50
C ALA A 146 -0.21 -16.09 -10.47
N THR A 147 0.30 -15.72 -11.64
CA THR A 147 0.87 -16.69 -12.60
C THR A 147 2.34 -16.39 -12.84
N LEU A 148 3.16 -17.43 -12.96
CA LEU A 148 4.56 -17.35 -13.36
C LEU A 148 4.73 -18.08 -14.70
N ASN A 149 5.15 -17.36 -15.73
CA ASN A 149 5.24 -17.87 -17.10
C ASN A 149 3.92 -18.49 -17.60
N GLY A 150 2.78 -17.92 -17.18
CA GLY A 150 1.44 -18.38 -17.54
C GLY A 150 0.93 -19.60 -16.76
N GLU A 151 1.72 -20.17 -15.84
CA GLU A 151 1.28 -21.22 -14.93
C GLU A 151 0.85 -20.62 -13.58
N THR A 152 -0.25 -21.10 -12.99
CA THR A 152 -0.70 -20.64 -11.68
C THR A 152 0.37 -20.89 -10.62
N LEU A 153 0.83 -19.81 -10.00
CA LEU A 153 1.77 -19.82 -8.88
C LEU A 153 1.01 -19.75 -7.55
N TYR A 154 0.08 -18.79 -7.44
CA TYR A 154 -0.78 -18.61 -6.27
C TYR A 154 -2.23 -18.45 -6.70
N GLU A 155 -3.16 -18.96 -5.89
CA GLU A 155 -4.59 -18.94 -6.16
C GLU A 155 -5.35 -18.63 -4.87
N ASP A 156 -6.33 -17.73 -4.95
CA ASP A 156 -7.17 -17.31 -3.81
C ASP A 156 -6.37 -16.76 -2.61
N TYR A 157 -5.26 -16.09 -2.89
CA TYR A 157 -4.42 -15.45 -1.89
C TYR A 157 -4.86 -14.01 -1.65
N GLN A 158 -4.55 -13.46 -0.48
CA GLN A 158 -4.89 -12.07 -0.20
C GLN A 158 -3.96 -11.14 -0.96
N MET A 159 -4.53 -10.17 -1.65
CA MET A 159 -3.80 -9.20 -2.46
C MET A 159 -4.20 -7.79 -2.10
N HIS A 160 -3.21 -6.94 -1.91
CA HIS A 160 -3.41 -5.55 -1.54
C HIS A 160 -2.59 -4.65 -2.47
N PHE A 161 -3.11 -3.47 -2.79
CA PHE A 161 -2.33 -2.36 -3.34
C PHE A 161 -2.67 -1.06 -2.61
N MET A 162 -1.70 -0.15 -2.53
CA MET A 162 -1.85 1.15 -1.87
C MET A 162 -1.08 2.21 -2.64
N ILE A 163 -1.76 3.27 -3.06
CA ILE A 163 -1.16 4.52 -3.55
C ILE A 163 -0.97 5.43 -2.35
N THR A 164 0.27 5.66 -1.97
CA THR A 164 0.64 6.35 -0.73
C THR A 164 1.46 7.60 -1.01
N GLN A 165 1.63 8.45 0.00
CA GLN A 165 2.75 9.38 0.02
C GLN A 165 4.08 8.62 0.01
N GLY A 166 5.18 9.25 -0.40
CA GLY A 166 6.47 8.55 -0.51
C GLY A 166 7.00 8.06 0.83
N MET A 167 6.75 6.80 1.16
CA MET A 167 7.29 6.12 2.32
C MET A 167 8.76 5.77 2.12
N ARG A 168 9.14 5.41 0.89
CA ARG A 168 10.51 5.09 0.49
C ARG A 168 11.25 6.35 0.04
N ASP A 169 12.51 6.46 0.46
CA ASP A 169 13.41 7.48 -0.06
C ASP A 169 13.62 7.27 -1.56
N ARG A 170 13.69 8.37 -2.32
CA ARG A 170 13.76 8.31 -3.79
C ARG A 170 15.09 7.81 -4.32
N GLU A 171 16.16 7.91 -3.54
CA GLU A 171 17.52 7.53 -3.93
C GLU A 171 17.90 6.20 -3.30
N THR A 172 17.62 6.03 -2.00
CA THR A 172 18.03 4.82 -1.26
C THR A 172 16.97 3.73 -1.21
N LEU A 173 15.71 4.05 -1.54
CA LEU A 173 14.54 3.15 -1.47
C LEU A 173 14.17 2.68 -0.05
N ALA A 174 14.94 3.09 0.97
CA ALA A 174 14.70 2.76 2.36
C ALA A 174 13.48 3.52 2.90
N VAL A 175 12.74 2.87 3.78
CA VAL A 175 11.70 3.49 4.60
C VAL A 175 12.31 3.86 5.94
N ASN A 176 12.30 5.14 6.28
CA ASN A 176 12.86 5.60 7.55
C ASN A 176 11.87 5.36 8.71
N TYR A 177 11.74 4.11 9.16
CA TYR A 177 10.78 3.73 10.19
C TYR A 177 11.27 2.60 11.10
N PRO A 178 11.17 2.75 12.45
CA PRO A 178 10.64 3.90 13.16
C PRO A 178 11.59 5.10 13.09
N LEU A 179 11.04 6.30 12.82
CA LEU A 179 11.80 7.54 12.86
C LEU A 179 12.05 7.94 14.33
N VAL A 180 13.24 7.63 14.83
CA VAL A 180 13.64 7.77 16.25
C VAL A 180 13.51 9.22 16.76
N ASP A 181 13.90 10.20 15.95
CA ASP A 181 13.92 11.63 16.32
C ASP A 181 12.83 12.45 15.62
N LYS A 182 11.62 11.89 15.47
CA LYS A 182 10.52 12.56 14.78
C LYS A 182 10.11 13.85 15.51
N ARG A 183 9.94 14.93 14.73
CA ARG A 183 9.47 16.24 15.25
C ARG A 183 7.95 16.31 15.43
N SER A 184 7.20 15.44 14.76
CA SER A 184 5.73 15.43 14.79
C SER A 184 5.15 14.00 14.62
N PRO A 185 3.83 13.82 14.82
CA PRO A 185 3.15 12.54 14.60
C PRO A 185 2.92 12.16 13.13
N ALA A 186 3.25 13.01 12.15
CA ALA A 186 2.88 12.87 10.73
C ALA A 186 3.56 11.72 9.97
N GLY A 187 4.20 10.79 10.68
CA GLY A 187 4.98 9.70 10.09
C GLY A 187 6.34 10.17 9.56
N ALA A 188 6.96 9.30 8.77
CA ALA A 188 8.29 9.48 8.18
C ALA A 188 8.21 9.44 6.65
N VAL A 189 7.19 10.10 6.10
CA VAL A 189 6.86 10.08 4.67
C VAL A 189 7.20 11.40 4.01
N ASN A 190 7.51 11.36 2.72
CA ASN A 190 7.73 12.52 1.87
C ASN A 190 6.41 12.88 1.15
N PRO A 191 5.74 14.01 1.53
CA PRO A 191 4.46 14.39 0.94
C PRO A 191 4.57 14.90 -0.51
N ALA A 192 5.79 15.17 -1.01
CA ALA A 192 6.02 15.64 -2.38
C ALA A 192 6.11 14.51 -3.41
N THR A 193 5.94 13.26 -2.97
CA THR A 193 6.05 12.05 -3.81
C THR A 193 4.86 11.16 -3.58
N GLN A 194 4.50 10.40 -4.61
CA GLN A 194 3.54 9.31 -4.54
C GLN A 194 4.27 8.02 -4.93
N GLN A 195 3.89 6.92 -4.29
CA GLN A 195 4.37 5.58 -4.64
C GLN A 195 3.19 4.61 -4.61
N ILE A 196 3.38 3.45 -5.23
CA ILE A 196 2.51 2.30 -5.05
C ILE A 196 3.26 1.23 -4.28
N ASP A 197 2.63 0.61 -3.29
CA ASP A 197 3.06 -0.67 -2.72
C ASP A 197 1.96 -1.69 -2.99
N PHE A 198 2.34 -2.91 -3.37
CA PHE A 198 1.40 -3.99 -3.60
C PHE A 198 2.04 -5.33 -3.28
N PHE A 199 1.21 -6.27 -2.83
CA PHE A 199 1.68 -7.59 -2.47
C PHE A 199 0.60 -8.65 -2.63
N ILE A 200 1.06 -9.90 -2.77
CA ILE A 200 0.24 -11.11 -2.60
C ILE A 200 0.77 -11.89 -1.40
N ARG A 201 -0.13 -12.40 -0.57
CA ARG A 201 0.24 -13.12 0.65
C ARG A 201 -0.61 -14.35 0.90
N SER A 202 0.04 -15.39 1.42
CA SER A 202 -0.61 -16.64 1.76
C SER A 202 -1.57 -16.50 2.95
N PRO A 203 -2.64 -17.32 3.03
CA PRO A 203 -3.46 -17.40 4.23
C PRO A 203 -2.70 -18.01 5.42
N GLU A 204 -1.71 -18.86 5.18
CA GLU A 204 -0.88 -19.48 6.21
C GLU A 204 0.09 -18.47 6.83
N ASN A 205 0.28 -18.63 8.14
CA ASN A 205 1.21 -17.81 8.91
C ASN A 205 2.55 -18.53 9.12
N ASP A 206 3.63 -17.75 9.16
CA ASP A 206 4.94 -18.19 9.63
C ASP A 206 5.52 -17.12 10.57
N ALA A 207 5.67 -17.45 11.85
CA ALA A 207 6.13 -16.50 12.87
C ALA A 207 7.60 -16.08 12.70
N ARG A 208 8.35 -16.73 11.81
CA ARG A 208 9.74 -16.38 11.49
C ARG A 208 9.82 -15.25 10.46
N ASN A 209 8.78 -15.06 9.66
CA ASN A 209 8.73 -14.03 8.63
C ASN A 209 8.19 -12.71 9.20
N ASN A 210 8.56 -11.60 8.56
CA ASN A 210 7.92 -10.30 8.75
C ASN A 210 7.43 -9.74 7.41
N PRO A 211 6.13 -9.57 7.17
CA PRO A 211 5.01 -9.95 8.04
C PRO A 211 4.92 -11.46 8.24
N THR A 212 4.16 -11.90 9.24
CA THR A 212 4.10 -13.31 9.68
C THR A 212 3.30 -14.23 8.74
N ARG A 213 3.60 -14.19 7.43
CA ARG A 213 2.97 -14.98 6.37
C ARG A 213 3.97 -15.96 5.79
N ARG A 214 3.51 -17.15 5.41
CA ARG A 214 4.36 -18.16 4.79
C ARG A 214 4.89 -17.68 3.44
N ILE A 215 4.05 -17.02 2.64
CA ILE A 215 4.40 -16.32 1.40
C ILE A 215 3.98 -14.87 1.55
N PHE A 216 4.87 -13.95 1.18
CA PHE A 216 4.60 -12.52 1.11
C PHE A 216 5.49 -11.91 0.00
N ASP A 217 4.95 -11.87 -1.22
CA ASP A 217 5.68 -11.28 -2.35
C ASP A 217 5.29 -9.82 -2.47
N HIS A 218 6.26 -8.96 -2.23
CA HIS A 218 6.06 -7.54 -2.08
C HIS A 218 6.80 -6.76 -3.14
N PHE A 219 6.08 -5.82 -3.73
CA PHE A 219 6.55 -4.98 -4.81
C PHE A 219 6.15 -3.54 -4.55
N PHE A 220 6.90 -2.62 -5.12
CA PHE A 220 6.55 -1.21 -5.09
C PHE A 220 6.98 -0.50 -6.36
N GLY A 221 6.32 0.62 -6.65
CA GLY A 221 6.61 1.49 -7.79
C GLY A 221 6.79 2.92 -7.33
N MET A 222 7.87 3.56 -7.80
CA MET A 222 8.24 4.91 -7.38
C MET A 222 7.62 6.01 -8.25
N GLU A 223 6.83 5.64 -9.26
CA GLU A 223 6.14 6.57 -10.15
C GLU A 223 4.70 6.12 -10.38
N VAL A 224 3.74 7.02 -10.10
CA VAL A 224 2.30 6.81 -10.32
C VAL A 224 1.80 7.90 -11.28
N THR A 225 1.07 7.50 -12.31
CA THR A 225 0.58 8.36 -13.38
C THR A 225 -0.92 8.16 -13.59
N TRP A 226 -1.66 9.26 -13.69
CA TRP A 226 -3.06 9.26 -14.10
C TRP A 226 -3.20 9.08 -15.62
N LYS A 227 -4.18 8.30 -16.06
CA LYS A 227 -4.45 8.05 -17.49
C LYS A 227 -5.67 8.78 -18.03
#